data_AF-A0A957ZJB0-F1
#
_entry.id   AF-A0A957ZJB0-F1
#
_cell.length_a   1.000
_cell.length_b   1.000
_cell.length_c   1.000
_cell.angle_alpha   90.00
_cell.angle_beta   90.00
_cell.angle_gamma   90.00
#
_symmetry.space_group_name_H-M   'P 1'
#
loop_
_entity.id
_entity.type
_entity.pdbx_description
1 polymer ?
#
loop_
_entity_poly.entity_id
_entity_poly.type
_entity_poly.pdbx_seq_one_letter_code
_entity_poly.pdbx_strand_id
1 'polypeptide(L)'
;MAVRGALTVTGSSFLTNTAGSRGGAIFATSVFDTAADFAGFTIVASDFLSNTVLNGDGGAIYAEGAIAITGSHFTRNAATGSTSPQGGAVHHRAGTVAGLLRAADNVYTENFAAQQGGAIFTQGGAFSRELIADNRSDSEAGGMMVQG
;
A
#
# COMPACT_ATOMS: atom_id res chain seq x y z
N MET A 1 -13.34 9.01 1.85
CA MET A 1 -14.29 8.69 0.77
C MET A 1 -14.24 7.18 0.56
N ALA A 2 -15.34 6.45 0.79
CA ALA A 2 -15.42 5.02 0.50
C ALA A 2 -16.12 4.86 -0.85
N VAL A 3 -15.42 4.31 -1.84
CA VAL A 3 -15.95 4.10 -3.20
C VAL A 3 -16.48 2.68 -3.28
N ARG A 4 -17.70 2.48 -3.78
CA ARG A 4 -18.21 1.16 -4.20
C ARG A 4 -17.76 0.92 -5.64
N GLY A 5 -17.16 -0.24 -5.92
CA GLY A 5 -16.63 -0.57 -7.25
C GLY A 5 -15.14 -0.26 -7.44
N ALA A 6 -14.65 -0.52 -8.65
CA ALA A 6 -13.24 -0.39 -8.99
C ALA A 6 -12.74 1.05 -8.80
N LEU A 7 -11.74 1.24 -7.93
CA LEU A 7 -10.96 2.47 -7.85
C LEU A 7 -9.93 2.46 -8.98
N THR A 8 -9.90 3.52 -9.79
CA THR A 8 -8.79 3.77 -10.73
C THR A 8 -8.16 5.12 -10.42
N VAL A 9 -6.86 5.12 -10.18
CA VAL A 9 -6.03 6.31 -9.98
C VAL A 9 -4.97 6.33 -11.07
N THR A 10 -4.83 7.46 -11.76
CA THR A 10 -3.88 7.59 -12.87
C THR A 10 -3.28 8.99 -12.89
N GLY A 11 -1.95 9.11 -13.02
CA GLY A 11 -1.30 10.40 -13.21
C GLY A 11 -1.51 11.37 -12.04
N SER A 12 -1.73 10.84 -10.84
CA SER A 12 -2.11 11.63 -9.65
C SER A 12 -0.98 11.71 -8.64
N SER A 13 -0.92 12.81 -7.89
CA SER A 13 0.07 13.01 -6.83
C SER A 13 -0.62 13.19 -5.46
N PHE A 14 -0.16 12.43 -4.46
CA PHE A 14 -0.62 12.49 -3.07
C PHE A 14 0.54 12.92 -2.18
N LEU A 15 0.45 14.12 -1.62
CA LEU A 15 1.54 14.75 -0.87
C LEU A 15 1.11 15.00 0.57
N THR A 16 1.92 14.55 1.54
CA THR A 16 1.80 14.91 2.95
C THR A 16 0.44 14.60 3.59
N ASN A 17 -0.28 13.61 3.07
CA ASN A 17 -1.57 13.23 3.64
C ASN A 17 -1.35 12.41 4.92
N THR A 18 -2.19 12.66 5.93
CA THR A 18 -2.10 11.97 7.23
C THR A 18 -3.43 11.32 7.59
N ALA A 19 -3.38 10.04 7.94
CA ALA A 19 -4.53 9.29 8.45
C ALA A 19 -4.29 8.78 9.88
N GLY A 20 -5.38 8.58 10.63
CA GLY A 20 -5.30 8.04 11.99
C GLY A 20 -4.94 6.55 12.03
N SER A 21 -5.49 5.75 11.11
CA SER A 21 -5.43 4.28 11.23
C SER A 21 -5.12 3.51 9.96
N ARG A 22 -5.50 3.96 8.76
CA ARG A 22 -5.25 3.23 7.52
C ARG A 22 -5.08 4.18 6.34
N GLY A 23 -4.05 3.93 5.53
CA GLY A 23 -3.88 4.59 4.23
C GLY A 23 -3.74 6.10 4.36
N GLY A 24 -2.53 6.60 4.60
CA GLY A 24 -2.29 8.04 4.76
C GLY A 24 -2.84 8.86 3.60
N ALA A 25 -2.80 8.33 2.36
CA ALA A 25 -3.41 8.91 1.17
C ALA A 25 -4.67 8.17 0.71
N ILE A 26 -4.60 6.83 0.59
CA ILE A 26 -5.66 6.01 -0.01
C ILE A 26 -6.01 4.86 0.93
N PHE A 27 -7.30 4.75 1.25
CA PHE A 27 -7.91 3.57 1.87
C PHE A 27 -8.83 2.89 0.85
N ALA A 28 -8.35 1.79 0.26
CA ALA A 28 -9.09 0.98 -0.71
C ALA A 28 -9.47 -0.35 -0.06
N THR A 29 -10.77 -0.66 0.00
CA THR A 29 -11.23 -1.88 0.66
C THR A 29 -12.42 -2.49 -0.06
N SER A 30 -12.35 -3.81 -0.27
CA SER A 30 -13.38 -4.57 -0.97
C SER A 30 -14.44 -5.17 -0.04
N VAL A 31 -14.50 -4.81 1.26
CA VAL A 31 -15.44 -5.45 2.21
C VAL A 31 -16.91 -5.28 1.83
N PHE A 32 -17.22 -4.31 0.96
CA PHE A 32 -18.58 -4.07 0.46
C PHE A 32 -18.84 -4.70 -0.91
N ASP A 33 -17.81 -5.28 -1.53
CA ASP A 33 -17.88 -5.91 -2.85
C ASP A 33 -17.89 -7.43 -2.66
N THR A 34 -19.11 -7.98 -2.58
CA THR A 34 -19.36 -9.42 -2.47
C THR A 34 -19.54 -10.10 -3.83
N ALA A 35 -19.46 -9.32 -4.91
CA ALA A 35 -19.62 -9.83 -6.27
C ALA A 35 -18.33 -10.52 -6.75
N ALA A 36 -18.48 -11.68 -7.38
CA ALA A 36 -17.37 -12.41 -8.01
C ALA A 36 -16.68 -11.59 -9.13
N ASP A 37 -17.35 -10.57 -9.65
CA ASP A 37 -16.87 -9.73 -10.75
C ASP A 37 -16.09 -8.48 -10.28
N PHE A 38 -15.70 -8.41 -9.01
CA PHE A 38 -14.88 -7.31 -8.52
C PHE A 38 -13.53 -7.26 -9.25
N ALA A 39 -13.36 -6.26 -10.11
CA ALA A 39 -12.18 -6.11 -10.97
C ALA A 39 -10.89 -5.69 -10.24
N GLY A 40 -10.98 -5.35 -8.94
CA GLY A 40 -9.85 -4.83 -8.17
C GLY A 40 -9.68 -3.33 -8.27
N PHE A 41 -8.65 -2.84 -7.58
CA PHE A 41 -8.19 -1.46 -7.62
C PHE A 41 -7.02 -1.31 -8.59
N THR A 42 -6.88 -0.16 -9.22
CA THR A 42 -5.80 0.12 -10.17
C THR A 42 -5.17 1.48 -9.88
N ILE A 43 -3.84 1.51 -9.79
CA ILE A 43 -3.03 2.71 -9.61
C ILE A 43 -1.93 2.71 -10.65
N VAL A 44 -1.84 3.79 -11.44
CA VAL A 44 -0.90 3.88 -12.57
C VAL A 44 -0.23 5.25 -12.59
N ALA A 45 1.09 5.26 -12.76
CA ALA A 45 1.86 6.49 -12.97
C ALA A 45 1.55 7.58 -11.94
N SER A 46 1.57 7.21 -10.66
CA SER A 46 1.18 8.09 -9.55
C SER A 46 2.29 8.27 -8.53
N ASP A 47 2.31 9.43 -7.88
CA ASP A 47 3.31 9.79 -6.87
C ASP A 47 2.69 9.84 -5.48
N PHE A 48 3.36 9.21 -4.51
CA PHE A 48 3.02 9.22 -3.11
C PHE A 48 4.23 9.72 -2.32
N LEU A 49 4.16 10.96 -1.85
CA LEU A 49 5.25 11.63 -1.15
C LEU A 49 4.85 11.98 0.29
N SER A 50 5.61 11.46 1.26
CA SER A 50 5.50 11.83 2.67
C SER A 50 4.11 11.61 3.27
N ASN A 51 3.36 10.62 2.80
CA ASN A 51 2.08 10.26 3.40
C ASN A 51 2.31 9.42 4.65
N THR A 52 1.51 9.65 5.69
CA THR A 52 1.71 9.04 7.00
C THR A 52 0.42 8.45 7.56
N VAL A 53 0.54 7.30 8.21
CA VAL A 53 -0.46 6.80 9.15
C VAL A 53 0.12 6.80 10.58
N LEU A 54 -0.64 7.35 11.53
CA LEU A 54 -0.14 7.58 12.90
C LEU A 54 -0.25 6.35 13.80
N ASN A 55 -1.26 5.51 13.59
CA ASN A 55 -1.50 4.30 14.39
C ASN A 55 -2.16 3.21 13.54
N GLY A 56 -1.41 2.69 12.57
CA GLY A 56 -1.86 1.55 11.77
C GLY A 56 -1.08 1.38 10.48
N ASP A 57 -1.79 0.98 9.43
CA ASP A 57 -1.21 0.30 8.28
C ASP A 57 -1.24 1.14 7.00
N GLY A 58 -0.21 0.97 6.15
CA GLY A 58 -0.17 1.58 4.83
C GLY A 58 0.07 3.08 4.91
N GLY A 59 1.33 3.50 5.05
CA GLY A 59 1.65 4.93 5.18
C GLY A 59 1.16 5.78 4.03
N ALA A 60 1.16 5.25 2.80
CA ALA A 60 0.44 5.86 1.68
C ALA A 60 -0.87 5.14 1.38
N ILE A 61 -0.79 3.85 1.09
CA ILE A 61 -1.93 3.05 0.61
C ILE A 61 -2.17 1.91 1.59
N TYR A 62 -3.41 1.80 2.02
CA TYR A 62 -3.96 0.57 2.55
C TYR A 62 -4.91 -0.04 1.51
N ALA A 63 -4.65 -1.28 1.12
CA ALA A 63 -5.45 -2.02 0.18
C ALA A 63 -5.93 -3.36 0.77
N GLU A 64 -7.23 -3.59 0.72
CA GLU A 64 -7.85 -4.87 1.06
C GLU A 64 -8.64 -5.38 -0.14
N GLY A 65 -8.17 -6.48 -0.73
CA GLY A 65 -8.65 -7.01 -2.01
C GLY A 65 -7.64 -6.80 -3.15
N ALA A 66 -7.98 -7.29 -4.34
CA ALA A 66 -7.08 -7.25 -5.49
C ALA A 66 -6.70 -5.81 -5.87
N ILE A 67 -5.40 -5.58 -6.08
CA ILE A 67 -4.88 -4.27 -6.50
C ILE A 67 -3.74 -4.43 -7.50
N ALA A 68 -3.73 -3.59 -8.53
CA ALA A 68 -2.63 -3.43 -9.46
C ALA A 68 -1.99 -2.05 -9.26
N ILE A 69 -0.66 -1.99 -9.10
CA ILE A 69 0.11 -0.75 -8.97
C ILE A 69 1.21 -0.78 -10.02
N THR A 70 1.24 0.20 -10.92
CA THR A 70 2.21 0.23 -12.02
C THR A 70 2.85 1.59 -12.24
N GLY A 71 4.16 1.62 -12.47
CA GLY A 71 4.89 2.83 -12.87
C GLY A 71 4.81 3.96 -11.84
N SER A 72 4.61 3.64 -10.55
CA SER A 72 4.32 4.62 -9.50
C SER A 72 5.50 4.83 -8.56
N HIS A 73 5.55 5.98 -7.90
CA HIS A 73 6.64 6.37 -6.99
C HIS A 73 6.12 6.53 -5.57
N PHE A 74 6.83 5.93 -4.62
CA PHE A 74 6.55 5.97 -3.19
C PHE A 74 7.78 6.43 -2.44
N THR A 75 7.75 7.67 -1.97
CA THR A 75 8.89 8.31 -1.31
C THR A 75 8.52 8.80 0.07
N ARG A 76 9.31 8.42 1.09
CA ARG A 76 9.16 8.91 2.48
C ARG A 76 7.79 8.68 3.11
N ASN A 77 7.05 7.67 2.66
CA ASN A 77 5.79 7.32 3.29
C ASN A 77 6.04 6.52 4.58
N ALA A 78 5.19 6.72 5.59
CA ALA A 78 5.44 6.17 6.92
C ALA A 78 4.20 5.52 7.54
N ALA A 79 4.37 4.30 8.04
CA ALA A 79 3.46 3.64 8.96
C ALA A 79 4.07 3.66 10.37
N THR A 80 3.43 4.40 11.28
CA THR A 80 3.91 4.65 12.64
C THR A 80 2.89 4.21 13.69
N GLY A 81 3.29 4.28 14.96
CA GLY A 81 2.44 3.93 16.10
C GLY A 81 2.69 2.51 16.61
N SER A 82 1.76 1.99 17.41
CA SER A 82 1.92 0.69 18.10
C SER A 82 0.94 -0.39 17.64
N THR A 83 -0.02 -0.03 16.77
CA THR A 83 -1.09 -0.94 16.33
C THR A 83 -0.72 -1.57 15.00
N SER A 84 0.26 -2.46 15.03
CA SER A 84 0.70 -3.26 13.86
C SER A 84 1.26 -2.47 12.66
N PRO A 85 2.05 -1.40 12.82
CA PRO A 85 2.44 -0.51 11.71
C PRO A 85 3.25 -1.22 10.61
N GLN A 86 2.56 -1.62 9.56
CA GLN A 86 3.09 -2.42 8.47
C GLN A 86 2.93 -1.69 7.13
N GLY A 87 3.89 -1.90 6.23
CA GLY A 87 3.82 -1.33 4.87
C GLY A 87 3.96 0.18 4.87
N GLY A 88 5.18 0.69 5.04
CA GLY A 88 5.42 2.13 5.16
C GLY A 88 4.93 2.92 3.95
N ALA A 89 4.96 2.33 2.76
CA ALA A 89 4.24 2.83 1.59
C ALA A 89 2.90 2.09 1.41
N VAL A 90 2.95 0.78 1.23
CA VAL A 90 1.80 -0.03 0.82
C VAL A 90 1.59 -1.16 1.82
N HIS A 91 0.40 -1.20 2.39
CA HIS A 91 -0.12 -2.39 3.06
C HIS A 91 -1.17 -3.04 2.18
N HIS A 92 -1.01 -4.34 1.95
CA HIS A 92 -1.99 -5.15 1.23
C HIS A 92 -2.38 -6.40 2.03
N ARG A 93 -3.67 -6.70 2.05
CA ARG A 93 -4.19 -7.99 2.52
C ARG A 93 -5.31 -8.49 1.62
N ALA A 94 -5.57 -9.79 1.67
CA ALA A 94 -6.74 -10.35 1.00
C ALA A 94 -8.02 -9.74 1.60
N GLY A 95 -8.99 -9.43 0.75
CA GLY A 95 -10.31 -8.96 1.15
C GLY A 95 -11.33 -10.08 1.19
N THR A 96 -12.62 -9.71 1.16
CA THR A 96 -13.73 -10.69 1.05
C THR A 96 -13.64 -11.54 -0.22
N VAL A 97 -13.14 -10.94 -1.31
CA VAL A 97 -12.76 -11.64 -2.53
C VAL A 97 -11.25 -11.83 -2.50
N ALA A 98 -10.79 -13.07 -2.69
CA ALA A 98 -9.36 -13.38 -2.74
C ALA A 98 -8.69 -12.55 -3.83
N GLY A 99 -7.64 -11.83 -3.46
CA GLY A 99 -6.95 -10.88 -4.32
C GLY A 99 -5.47 -10.80 -3.97
N LEU A 100 -4.65 -10.55 -4.98
CA LEU A 100 -3.21 -10.36 -4.84
C LEU A 100 -2.86 -8.91 -5.17
N LEU A 101 -1.75 -8.45 -4.60
CA LEU A 101 -1.05 -7.27 -5.07
C LEU A 101 -0.28 -7.63 -6.35
N ARG A 102 -0.60 -6.97 -7.47
CA ARG A 102 0.20 -7.01 -8.70
C ARG A 102 0.96 -5.70 -8.83
N ALA A 103 2.28 -5.75 -8.64
CA ALA A 103 3.14 -4.59 -8.75
C ALA A 103 4.07 -4.76 -9.96
N ALA A 104 4.19 -3.69 -10.75
CA ALA A 104 5.21 -3.59 -11.79
C ALA A 104 5.79 -2.18 -11.89
N ASP A 105 7.10 -2.05 -12.11
CA ASP A 105 7.75 -0.76 -12.42
C ASP A 105 7.60 0.33 -11.37
N ASN A 106 7.44 -0.02 -10.11
CA ASN A 106 7.34 0.99 -9.07
C ASN A 106 8.68 1.25 -8.39
N VAL A 107 8.79 2.45 -7.85
CA VAL A 107 9.95 2.88 -7.07
C VAL A 107 9.50 3.16 -5.64
N TYR A 108 10.15 2.50 -4.69
CA TYR A 108 9.93 2.66 -3.25
C TYR A 108 11.24 3.11 -2.62
N THR A 109 11.30 4.36 -2.18
CA THR A 109 12.49 4.95 -1.55
C THR A 109 12.19 5.60 -0.21
N GLU A 110 13.05 5.35 0.78
CA GLU A 110 12.98 6.02 2.09
C GLU A 110 11.65 5.84 2.84
N ASN A 111 10.90 4.78 2.55
CA ASN A 111 9.66 4.49 3.26
C ASN A 111 9.96 3.78 4.59
N PHE A 112 9.10 4.00 5.59
CA PHE A 112 9.31 3.53 6.95
C PHE A 112 8.08 2.81 7.51
N ALA A 113 8.28 1.64 8.10
CA ALA A 113 7.26 0.95 8.90
C ALA A 113 7.81 0.63 10.29
N ALA A 114 7.13 1.05 11.35
CA ALA A 114 7.58 0.77 12.72
C ALA A 114 7.53 -0.73 13.09
N GLN A 115 7.00 -1.61 12.24
CA GLN A 115 7.06 -3.05 12.46
C GLN A 115 7.64 -3.81 11.26
N GLN A 116 6.87 -4.00 10.18
CA GLN A 116 7.27 -4.87 9.08
C GLN A 116 7.02 -4.26 7.70
N GLY A 117 7.88 -4.60 6.74
CA GLY A 117 7.71 -4.17 5.35
C GLY A 117 7.87 -2.66 5.22
N GLY A 118 9.11 -2.17 5.38
CA GLY A 118 9.38 -0.73 5.42
C GLY A 118 8.82 0.05 4.22
N ALA A 119 8.78 -0.56 3.03
CA ALA A 119 7.96 -0.10 1.92
C ALA A 119 6.65 -0.88 1.80
N ILE A 120 6.74 -2.20 1.65
CA ILE A 120 5.60 -3.04 1.27
C ILE A 120 5.39 -4.12 2.32
N PHE A 121 4.17 -4.24 2.81
CA PHE A 121 3.69 -5.44 3.48
C PHE A 121 2.55 -6.03 2.67
N THR A 122 2.59 -7.34 2.39
CA THR A 122 1.52 -8.01 1.66
C THR A 122 1.29 -9.45 2.13
N GLN A 123 0.05 -9.94 2.04
CA GLN A 123 -0.31 -11.37 2.19
C GLN A 123 -0.22 -12.18 0.88
N GLY A 124 0.47 -11.66 -0.13
CA GLY A 124 0.65 -12.31 -1.42
C GLY A 124 0.70 -11.32 -2.57
N GLY A 125 1.52 -11.60 -3.56
CA GLY A 125 1.64 -10.72 -4.71
C GLY A 125 2.53 -11.25 -5.83
N ALA A 126 2.44 -10.58 -6.97
CA ALA A 126 3.35 -10.75 -8.11
C ALA A 126 4.05 -9.41 -8.35
N PHE A 127 5.38 -9.44 -8.43
CA PHE A 127 6.22 -8.26 -8.49
C PHE A 127 7.14 -8.33 -9.71
N SER A 128 7.31 -7.22 -10.43
CA SER A 128 8.23 -7.20 -11.57
C SER A 128 8.86 -5.82 -11.75
N ARG A 129 10.20 -5.76 -11.81
CA ARG A 129 10.96 -4.51 -12.00
C ARG A 129 10.67 -3.44 -10.92
N GLU A 130 10.50 -3.88 -9.67
CA GLU A 130 10.42 -2.97 -8.53
C GLU A 130 11.82 -2.48 -8.14
N LEU A 131 11.94 -1.18 -7.86
CA LEU A 131 13.08 -0.62 -7.14
C LEU A 131 12.69 -0.40 -5.68
N ILE A 132 13.31 -1.13 -4.74
CA ILE A 132 13.04 -1.01 -3.30
C ILE A 132 14.35 -0.68 -2.60
N ALA A 133 14.61 0.62 -2.38
CA ALA A 133 15.88 1.13 -1.83
C ALA A 133 15.66 2.02 -0.60
N ASP A 134 16.60 1.99 0.34
CA ASP A 134 16.62 2.87 1.53
C ASP A 134 15.36 2.83 2.41
N ASN A 135 14.56 1.78 2.27
CA ASN A 135 13.39 1.56 3.11
C ASN A 135 13.82 0.89 4.42
N ARG A 136 13.13 1.23 5.50
CA ARG A 136 13.44 0.72 6.84
C ARG A 136 12.19 0.20 7.52
N SER A 137 12.37 -0.88 8.27
CA SER A 137 11.45 -1.27 9.33
C SER A 137 12.20 -1.47 10.64
N ASP A 138 11.51 -1.32 11.76
CA ASP A 138 12.12 -1.47 13.10
C ASP A 138 12.12 -2.92 13.62
N SER A 139 11.36 -3.83 13.01
CA SER A 139 11.35 -5.26 13.39
C SER A 139 11.89 -6.16 12.28
N GLU A 140 11.21 -6.26 11.14
CA GLU A 140 11.55 -7.23 10.09
C GLU A 140 11.30 -6.69 8.69
N ALA A 141 12.08 -7.16 7.71
CA ALA A 141 11.92 -6.83 6.29
C ALA A 141 11.91 -5.32 5.99
N GLY A 142 13.11 -4.72 6.02
CA GLY A 142 13.29 -3.28 5.80
C GLY A 142 12.72 -2.75 4.47
N GLY A 143 12.67 -3.58 3.43
CA GLY A 143 12.05 -3.26 2.15
C GLY A 143 10.62 -3.81 2.01
N MET A 144 10.52 -5.11 1.78
CA MET A 144 9.26 -5.78 1.46
C MET A 144 9.09 -7.04 2.29
N MET A 145 7.90 -7.23 2.86
CA MET A 145 7.45 -8.46 3.51
C MET A 145 6.30 -9.09 2.73
N VAL A 146 6.42 -10.38 2.43
CA VAL A 146 5.36 -11.22 1.87
C VAL A 146 5.03 -12.30 2.89
N GLN A 147 3.85 -12.21 3.51
CA GLN A 147 3.36 -13.21 4.45
C GLN A 147 2.57 -14.28 3.69
N GLY A 148 2.98 -15.54 3.85
CA GLY A 148 2.30 -16.72 3.27
C GLY A 148 1.25 -17.33 4.18
#